data_AF-T1B254-F1
#
_entry.id   AF-T1B254-F1
#
_cell.length_a   1.000
_cell.length_b   1.000
_cell.length_c   1.000
_cell.angle_alpha   90.00
_cell.angle_beta   90.00
_cell.angle_gamma   90.00
#
_symmetry.space_group_name_H-M   'P 1'
#
loop_
_entity.id
_entity.type
_entity.pdbx_description
1 polymer ?
#
loop_
_entity_poly.entity_id
_entity_poly.type
_entity_poly.pdbx_seq_one_letter_code
_entity_poly.pdbx_strand_id
1 'polypeptide(L)'
;MHKLVEYILNDLGRWFTCLLYPGMDPTNNLAEQAIKEHVVIRKIIGTFRSESGSQNYQYIASLISSLRLNGMSTFVEMDKILRKELCGFG
;
A
#
# COMPACT_ATOMS: atom_id res chain seq x y z
N MET A 1 -26.59 13.10 -16.79
CA MET A 1 -25.78 14.32 -17.03
C MET A 1 -25.25 14.94 -15.74
N HIS A 2 -26.06 15.23 -14.71
CA HIS A 2 -25.61 15.90 -13.48
C HIS A 2 -24.44 15.19 -12.75
N LYS A 3 -24.51 13.87 -12.53
CA LYS A 3 -23.48 13.10 -11.81
C LYS A 3 -22.09 13.12 -12.46
N LEU A 4 -22.03 13.18 -13.80
CA LEU A 4 -20.75 13.20 -14.50
C LEU A 4 -20.06 14.56 -14.33
N VAL A 5 -20.82 15.64 -14.43
CA VAL A 5 -20.31 17.00 -14.22
C VAL A 5 -19.80 17.16 -12.79
N GLU A 6 -20.57 16.69 -11.80
CA GLU A 6 -20.17 16.73 -10.39
C GLU A 6 -18.90 15.91 -10.11
N TYR A 7 -18.79 14.71 -10.70
CA TYR A 7 -17.59 13.88 -10.61
C TYR A 7 -16.36 14.58 -11.21
N ILE A 8 -16.49 15.17 -12.39
CA ILE A 8 -15.42 15.93 -13.04
C ILE A 8 -14.99 17.13 -12.19
N LEU A 9 -15.94 17.89 -11.66
CA LEU A 9 -15.64 19.08 -10.85
C LEU A 9 -14.92 18.74 -9.53
N ASN A 10 -15.29 17.62 -8.89
CA ASN A 10 -14.68 17.18 -7.65
C ASN A 10 -13.22 16.72 -7.82
N ASP A 11 -12.89 16.11 -8.95
CA ASP A 11 -11.58 15.51 -9.19
C ASP A 11 -10.68 16.28 -10.19
N LEU A 12 -11.16 17.40 -10.76
CA LEU A 12 -10.43 18.19 -11.77
C LEU A 12 -8.99 18.54 -11.34
N GLY A 13 -8.77 18.88 -10.07
CA GLY A 13 -7.46 19.24 -9.52
C GLY A 13 -6.53 18.05 -9.26
N ARG A 14 -7.03 16.81 -9.36
CA ARG A 14 -6.28 15.58 -9.04
C ARG A 14 -5.83 14.83 -10.30
N TRP A 15 -6.54 15.00 -11.41
CA TRP A 15 -6.22 14.30 -12.67
C TRP A 15 -4.96 14.80 -13.36
N PHE A 16 -4.58 16.06 -13.14
CA PHE A 16 -3.42 16.67 -13.79
C PHE A 16 -2.17 16.69 -12.90
N THR A 17 -2.10 15.81 -11.90
CA THR A 17 -0.95 15.73 -10.99
C THR A 17 0.36 15.47 -11.77
N CYS A 18 0.31 14.73 -12.88
CA CYS A 18 1.46 14.52 -13.77
C CYS A 18 2.01 15.79 -14.41
N LEU A 19 1.19 16.84 -14.59
CA LEU A 19 1.65 18.14 -15.08
C LEU A 19 2.38 18.96 -14.01
N LEU A 20 2.10 18.69 -12.73
CA LEU A 20 2.70 19.38 -11.59
C LEU A 20 4.04 18.76 -11.15
N TYR A 21 4.22 17.45 -11.36
CA TYR A 21 5.39 16.70 -10.91
C TYR A 21 6.15 16.09 -12.10
N PRO A 22 7.29 16.69 -12.51
CA PRO A 22 8.12 16.15 -13.59
C PRO A 22 8.55 14.70 -13.31
N GLY A 23 8.35 13.81 -14.29
CA GLY A 23 8.69 12.39 -14.19
C GLY A 23 7.55 11.49 -13.67
N MET A 24 6.40 12.05 -13.29
CA MET A 24 5.20 11.27 -13.01
C MET A 24 4.53 10.82 -14.32
N ASP A 25 4.22 9.53 -14.41
CA ASP A 25 3.47 8.97 -15.54
C ASP A 25 2.04 9.56 -15.56
N PRO A 26 1.49 10.01 -16.72
CA PRO A 26 0.09 10.40 -16.84
C PRO A 26 -0.90 9.25 -16.57
N THR A 27 -0.45 8.00 -16.42
CA THR A 27 -1.30 6.86 -16.10
C THR A 27 -1.32 6.50 -14.61
N ASN A 28 -2.46 5.96 -14.15
CA ASN A 28 -2.62 5.47 -12.77
C ASN A 28 -2.07 4.05 -12.56
N ASN A 29 -1.36 3.49 -13.55
CA ASN A 29 -0.97 2.06 -13.56
C ASN A 29 -0.12 1.67 -12.35
N LEU A 30 0.86 2.51 -11.99
CA LEU A 30 1.74 2.27 -10.85
C LEU A 30 0.97 2.27 -9.53
N ALA A 31 0.04 3.23 -9.35
CA ALA A 31 -0.74 3.33 -8.12
C ALA A 31 -1.70 2.13 -7.99
N GLU A 32 -2.38 1.76 -9.09
CA GLU A 32 -3.23 0.56 -9.10
C GLU A 32 -2.42 -0.71 -8.82
N GLN A 33 -1.23 -0.84 -9.42
CA GLN A 33 -0.34 -1.97 -9.19
C GLN A 33 0.08 -2.08 -7.72
N ALA A 34 0.42 -0.95 -7.08
CA ALA A 34 0.75 -0.92 -5.66
C ALA A 34 -0.43 -1.33 -4.75
N ILE A 35 -1.67 -1.02 -5.15
CA ILE A 35 -2.86 -1.31 -4.34
C ILE A 35 -3.44 -2.71 -4.60
N LYS A 36 -3.21 -3.30 -5.78
CA LYS A 36 -3.79 -4.59 -6.23
C LYS A 36 -3.57 -5.72 -5.23
N GLU A 37 -2.33 -5.92 -4.78
CA GLU A 37 -2.00 -6.96 -3.82
C GLU A 37 -2.80 -6.81 -2.52
N HIS A 38 -2.89 -5.60 -2.00
CA HIS A 38 -3.62 -5.30 -0.77
C HIS A 38 -5.15 -5.41 -0.92
N VAL A 39 -5.69 -5.21 -2.13
CA VAL A 39 -7.12 -5.47 -2.40
C VAL A 39 -7.40 -6.96 -2.37
N VAL A 40 -6.53 -7.79 -2.94
CA VAL A 40 -6.66 -9.25 -2.90
C VAL A 40 -6.57 -9.76 -1.45
N ILE A 41 -5.58 -9.31 -0.69
CA ILE A 41 -5.41 -9.73 0.71
C ILE A 41 -6.64 -9.34 1.54
N ARG A 42 -7.16 -8.11 1.40
CA ARG A 42 -8.38 -7.68 2.10
C ARG A 42 -9.61 -8.54 1.79
N LYS A 43 -9.73 -9.04 0.56
CA LYS A 43 -10.80 -10.00 0.20
C LYS A 43 -10.60 -11.33 0.90
N ILE A 44 -9.37 -11.85 0.95
CA ILE A 44 -9.04 -13.13 1.61
C ILE A 44 -9.35 -13.07 3.11
N ILE A 45 -8.93 -12.00 3.80
CA ILE A 45 -9.12 -11.87 5.25
C ILE A 45 -10.53 -11.41 5.67
N GLY A 46 -11.41 -11.12 4.71
CA GLY A 46 -12.78 -10.69 4.99
C GLY A 46 -12.88 -9.27 5.55
N THR A 47 -12.09 -8.34 5.00
CA THR A 47 -11.95 -6.91 5.37
C THR A 47 -11.45 -6.63 6.80
N PHE A 48 -11.02 -5.40 7.05
CA PHE A 48 -10.66 -4.94 8.39
C PHE A 48 -11.93 -4.64 9.20
N ARG A 49 -11.99 -5.15 10.43
CA ARG A 49 -13.10 -4.92 11.38
C ARG A 49 -12.79 -3.89 12.46
N SER A 50 -11.56 -3.37 12.49
CA SER A 50 -11.12 -2.31 13.37
C SER A 50 -10.07 -1.44 12.69
N GLU A 51 -9.96 -0.19 13.13
CA GLU A 51 -8.90 0.72 12.68
C GLU A 51 -7.52 0.20 13.05
N SER A 52 -7.37 -0.34 14.27
CA SER A 52 -6.13 -0.97 14.74
C SER A 52 -5.67 -2.12 13.84
N GLY A 53 -6.61 -2.94 13.33
CA GLY A 53 -6.30 -4.01 12.39
C GLY A 53 -5.79 -3.49 11.05
N SER A 54 -6.39 -2.41 10.55
CA SER A 54 -5.95 -1.73 9.32
C SER A 54 -4.56 -1.11 9.49
N GLN A 55 -4.29 -0.45 10.62
CA GLN A 55 -2.99 0.16 10.92
C GLN A 55 -1.89 -0.90 11.04
N ASN A 56 -2.13 -1.98 11.80
CA ASN A 56 -1.18 -3.09 11.93
C ASN A 56 -0.83 -3.70 10.57
N TYR A 57 -1.85 -3.92 9.73
CA TYR A 57 -1.63 -4.41 8.37
C TYR A 57 -0.79 -3.43 7.55
N GLN A 58 -1.06 -2.13 7.63
CA GLN A 58 -0.29 -1.10 6.92
C GLN A 58 1.19 -1.14 7.31
N TYR A 59 1.51 -1.26 8.61
CA TYR A 59 2.89 -1.37 9.07
C TYR A 59 3.59 -2.61 8.52
N ILE A 60 2.94 -3.77 8.58
CA ILE A 60 3.49 -5.03 8.06
C ILE A 60 3.70 -4.95 6.54
N ALA A 61 2.71 -4.46 5.80
CA ALA A 61 2.81 -4.30 4.35
C ALA A 61 3.94 -3.34 3.93
N SER A 62 4.10 -2.23 4.67
CA SER A 62 5.18 -1.26 4.45
C SER A 62 6.55 -1.89 4.71
N LEU A 63 6.70 -2.64 5.81
CA LEU A 63 7.93 -3.36 6.13
C LEU A 63 8.29 -4.35 5.02
N ILE A 64 7.36 -5.21 4.61
CA ILE A 64 7.58 -6.20 3.55
C ILE A 64 7.98 -5.52 2.24
N SER A 65 7.29 -4.44 1.87
CA SER A 65 7.60 -3.68 0.65
C SER A 65 9.01 -3.10 0.69
N SER A 66 9.40 -2.54 1.84
CA SER A 66 10.75 -1.99 2.05
C SER A 66 11.82 -3.07 1.97
N LEU A 67 11.58 -4.25 2.57
CA LEU A 67 12.52 -5.38 2.49
C LEU A 67 12.72 -5.86 1.06
N ARG A 68 11.62 -5.99 0.30
CA ARG A 68 11.66 -6.37 -1.12
C ARG A 68 12.40 -5.36 -1.99
N LEU A 69 12.18 -4.06 -1.75
CA LEU A 69 12.88 -2.97 -2.44
C LEU A 69 14.40 -3.02 -2.21
N ASN A 70 14.84 -3.46 -1.03
CA ASN A 70 16.24 -3.64 -0.69
C ASN A 70 16.81 -5.00 -1.12
N GLY A 71 16.04 -5.84 -1.82
CA GLY A 71 16.47 -7.18 -2.25
C GLY A 71 16.67 -8.18 -1.11
N MET A 72 16.10 -7.91 0.07
CA MET A 72 16.22 -8.79 1.23
C MET A 72 15.13 -9.88 1.21
N SER A 73 15.46 -11.03 1.79
CA SER A 73 14.47 -12.09 2.00
C SER A 73 13.53 -11.71 3.14
N THR A 74 12.26 -11.43 2.81
CA THR A 74 11.22 -11.08 3.78
C THR A 74 11.11 -12.11 4.90
N PHE A 75 11.19 -13.39 4.57
CA PHE A 75 11.06 -14.46 5.55
C PHE A 75 12.20 -14.45 6.58
N VAL A 76 13.44 -14.31 6.11
CA VAL A 76 14.64 -14.32 6.98
C VAL A 76 14.61 -13.12 7.93
N GLU A 77 14.28 -11.94 7.43
CA GLU A 77 14.22 -10.73 8.25
C GLU A 77 13.07 -10.78 9.27
N MET A 78 11.89 -11.29 8.87
CA MET A 78 10.78 -11.47 9.80
C MET A 78 11.10 -12.50 10.89
N ASP A 79 11.70 -13.64 10.53
CA ASP A 79 12.12 -14.67 11.49
C ASP A 79 13.14 -14.11 12.49
N LYS A 80 14.13 -13.34 12.00
CA LYS A 80 15.12 -12.66 12.84
C LYS A 80 14.48 -11.70 13.84
N ILE A 81 13.57 -10.84 13.39
CA ILE A 81 12.87 -9.88 14.26
C ILE A 81 12.05 -10.63 15.31
N LEU A 82 11.27 -11.64 14.90
CA LEU A 82 10.42 -12.39 15.81
C LEU A 82 11.24 -13.16 16.85
N ARG A 83 12.34 -13.80 16.48
CA ARG A 83 13.24 -14.48 17.42
C ARG A 83 13.86 -13.50 18.42
N LYS A 84 14.27 -12.33 17.95
CA LYS A 84 14.83 -11.30 18.83
C LYS A 84 13.82 -10.85 19.88
N GLU A 85 12.61 -10.49 19.44
CA GLU A 85 11.58 -9.93 20.33
C GLU A 85 10.92 -10.99 21.24
N LEU A 86 10.71 -12.21 20.74
CA LEU A 86 9.98 -13.26 21.47
C LEU A 86 10.89 -14.22 22.22
N CYS A 87 12.10 -14.47 21.72
CA CYS A 87 13.02 -15.46 22.30
C CYS A 87 14.24 -14.82 22.97
N GLY A 88 14.45 -13.50 22.84
CA GLY A 88 15.57 -12.79 23.48
C GLY A 88 16.95 -13.08 22.88
N PHE A 89 17.01 -13.76 21.73
CA PHE A 89 18.26 -14.02 21.02
C PHE A 89 18.43 -13.01 19.89
N GLY A 90 19.40 -12.12 20.04
CA GLY A 90 19.84 -11.13 19.05
C GLY A 90 21.36 -11.15 18.92
#